data_AF-A0A497R8T6-F1
#
_entry.id   AF-A0A497R8T6-F1
#
_cell.length_a   1.000
_cell.length_b   1.000
_cell.length_c   1.000
_cell.angle_alpha   90.00
_cell.angle_beta   90.00
_cell.angle_gamma   90.00
#
_symmetry.space_group_name_H-M   'P 1'
#
loop_
_entity.id
_entity.type
_entity.pdbx_description
1 polymer ?
#
loop_
_entity_poly.entity_id
_entity_poly.type
_entity_poly.pdbx_seq_one_letter_code
_entity_poly.pdbx_strand_id
1 'polypeptide(L)'
;MFINHQFPIYLGAPFDKNPAKSKGKLVNGWKRRKLKMGKMQQNNIEKIVNDILSYGDLLLVANKGIGKTNALMVLTRHFRALPKTRVIIFEDFPKWSLEFDRIPYLVVKDSWVQEAEHVIDVGNYFLRHERDYTVLMGSQIKAVLKKCKDILFVSEIQDIERQAFFIYSIIQWFYRKNYLRKFKNYNSLERIVFFIEESQNVFDSSTISKKIFNRLRKIYSVARNLEIHFILASQRLQDLNTKIRGRTRLLLGNPSLDDYELKIRRILRHSRFKKEILNFKVGEFLYTPLDIKVKFPLFQQVGKPYEINLDSLMPKPQRKPKPNIVVRILQKFGWIVEEEPEIGEQPEFEPIADSEHPDSESEIEIDESEEYLDEW
;
A
#
# COMPACT_ATOMS: atom_id res chain seq x y z
N MET A 1 -81.56 -12.50 35.13
CA MET A 1 -80.57 -11.64 35.80
C MET A 1 -79.67 -11.02 34.74
N PHE A 2 -79.83 -9.72 34.49
CA PHE A 2 -78.99 -8.98 33.55
C PHE A 2 -77.73 -8.50 34.29
N ILE A 3 -76.55 -8.85 33.80
CA ILE A 3 -75.27 -8.34 34.31
C ILE A 3 -74.83 -7.19 33.40
N ASN A 4 -74.82 -6.00 33.99
CA ASN A 4 -74.34 -4.75 33.44
C ASN A 4 -72.80 -4.76 33.43
N HIS A 5 -72.17 -4.52 32.28
CA HIS A 5 -70.74 -4.21 32.20
C HIS A 5 -70.56 -2.78 31.70
N GLN A 6 -70.22 -1.89 32.64
CA GLN A 6 -69.82 -0.51 32.39
C GLN A 6 -68.40 -0.49 31.81
N PHE A 7 -68.25 0.13 30.64
CA PHE A 7 -66.95 0.50 30.08
C PHE A 7 -66.39 1.74 30.79
N PRO A 8 -65.08 1.81 31.09
CA PRO A 8 -64.48 3.03 31.61
C PRO A 8 -64.32 4.07 30.49
N ILE A 9 -64.82 5.27 30.79
CA ILE A 9 -64.67 6.50 30.00
C ILE A 9 -63.19 6.91 30.04
N TYR A 10 -62.50 6.83 28.90
CA TYR A 10 -61.18 7.44 28.72
C TYR A 10 -61.34 8.97 28.65
N LEU A 11 -60.87 9.66 29.69
CA LEU A 11 -60.68 11.11 29.68
C LEU A 11 -59.57 11.44 28.66
N GLY A 12 -59.96 12.14 27.60
CA GLY A 12 -59.05 12.59 26.55
C GLY A 12 -57.95 13.49 27.09
N ALA A 13 -56.70 13.09 26.86
CA ALA A 13 -55.56 13.98 27.00
C ALA A 13 -55.71 15.17 26.04
N PRO A 14 -55.34 16.40 26.46
CA PRO A 14 -55.44 17.57 25.60
C PRO A 14 -54.54 17.40 24.38
N PHE A 15 -55.17 17.44 23.20
CA PHE A 15 -54.48 17.51 21.91
C PHE A 15 -53.69 18.82 21.85
N ASP A 16 -52.37 18.73 21.92
CA ASP A 16 -51.45 19.86 21.82
C ASP A 16 -51.52 20.44 20.39
N LYS A 17 -52.28 21.54 20.23
CA LYS A 17 -52.55 22.22 18.94
C LYS A 17 -51.37 23.05 18.46
N ASN A 18 -50.17 22.47 18.34
CA ASN A 18 -49.06 23.14 17.66
C ASN A 18 -48.08 22.18 16.97
N PRO A 19 -48.45 21.62 15.79
CA PRO A 19 -47.59 20.69 15.03
C PRO A 19 -46.31 21.33 14.45
N ALA A 20 -46.18 22.66 14.51
CA ALA A 20 -45.04 23.39 13.96
C ALA A 20 -43.83 23.49 14.91
N LYS A 21 -44.03 23.51 16.24
CA LYS A 21 -42.93 23.63 17.22
C LYS A 21 -42.25 22.30 17.57
N SER A 22 -42.92 21.16 17.38
CA SER A 22 -42.34 19.83 17.61
C SER A 22 -41.41 19.37 16.47
N LYS A 23 -41.71 19.75 15.22
CA LYS A 23 -40.87 19.42 14.04
C LYS A 23 -39.48 20.06 14.11
N GLY A 24 -39.37 21.31 14.56
CA GLY A 24 -38.07 22.01 14.68
C GLY A 24 -37.11 21.40 15.72
N LYS A 25 -37.64 20.93 16.87
CA LYS A 25 -36.83 20.27 17.92
C LYS A 25 -36.36 18.86 17.48
N LEU A 26 -37.21 18.10 16.79
CA LEU A 26 -36.89 16.77 16.25
C LEU A 26 -35.79 16.84 15.18
N VAL A 27 -35.87 17.78 14.24
CA VAL A 27 -34.88 17.96 13.16
C VAL A 27 -33.51 18.37 13.71
N ASN A 28 -33.47 19.24 14.73
CA ASN A 28 -32.22 19.66 15.37
C ASN A 28 -31.58 18.55 16.23
N GLY A 29 -32.39 17.71 16.88
CA GLY A 29 -31.91 16.51 17.59
C GLY A 29 -31.29 15.47 16.65
N TRP A 30 -31.91 15.27 15.48
CA TRP A 30 -31.41 14.34 14.45
C TRP A 30 -30.09 14.80 13.84
N LYS A 31 -29.95 16.09 13.48
CA LYS A 31 -28.68 16.67 13.00
C LYS A 31 -27.57 16.53 14.03
N ARG A 32 -27.83 16.82 15.31
CA ARG A 32 -26.84 16.66 16.41
C ARG A 32 -26.42 15.20 16.61
N ARG A 33 -27.34 14.24 16.55
CA ARG A 33 -27.01 12.81 16.62
C ARG A 33 -26.16 12.34 15.44
N LYS A 34 -26.48 12.79 14.22
CA LYS A 34 -25.72 12.46 13.00
C LYS A 34 -24.29 13.00 13.06
N LEU A 35 -24.11 14.24 13.52
CA LEU A 35 -22.79 14.85 13.77
C LEU A 35 -21.99 14.09 14.83
N LYS A 36 -22.60 13.74 15.96
CA LYS A 36 -21.94 12.94 17.02
C LYS A 36 -21.51 11.55 16.53
N MET A 37 -22.37 10.86 15.77
CA MET A 37 -22.03 9.55 15.19
C MET A 37 -20.88 9.65 14.17
N GLY A 38 -20.88 10.67 13.30
CA GLY A 38 -19.78 10.90 12.36
C GLY A 38 -18.44 11.15 13.06
N LYS A 39 -18.44 12.01 14.09
CA LYS A 39 -17.24 12.27 14.90
C LYS A 39 -16.73 11.01 15.62
N MET A 40 -17.63 10.19 16.14
CA MET A 40 -17.27 8.92 16.79
C MET A 40 -16.67 7.90 15.80
N GLN A 41 -17.19 7.84 14.57
CA GLN A 41 -16.66 6.96 13.52
C GLN A 41 -15.27 7.38 13.05
N GLN A 42 -15.05 8.68 12.83
CA GLN A 42 -13.72 9.22 12.52
C GLN A 42 -12.71 8.89 13.63
N ASN A 43 -13.09 9.13 14.90
CA ASN A 43 -12.26 8.77 16.04
C ASN A 43 -11.93 7.27 16.10
N ASN A 44 -12.84 6.38 15.66
CA ASN A 44 -12.58 4.95 15.63
C ASN A 44 -11.60 4.57 14.51
N ILE A 45 -11.67 5.20 13.34
CA ILE A 45 -10.73 4.96 12.24
C ILE A 45 -9.33 5.43 12.64
N GLU A 46 -9.21 6.60 13.26
CA GLU A 46 -7.93 7.11 13.79
C GLU A 46 -7.33 6.17 14.84
N LYS A 47 -8.15 5.64 15.75
CA LYS A 47 -7.71 4.62 16.72
C LYS A 47 -7.18 3.37 16.03
N ILE A 48 -7.85 2.89 14.99
CA ILE A 48 -7.42 1.74 14.21
C ILE A 48 -6.07 2.02 13.55
N VAL A 49 -5.91 3.18 12.90
CA VAL A 49 -4.66 3.58 12.24
C VAL A 49 -3.52 3.64 13.27
N ASN A 50 -3.73 4.27 14.42
CA ASN A 50 -2.71 4.35 15.47
C ASN A 50 -2.34 2.98 16.06
N ASP A 51 -3.33 2.09 16.24
CA ASP A 51 -3.07 0.71 16.70
C ASP A 51 -2.27 -0.09 15.67
N ILE A 52 -2.55 0.06 14.38
CA ILE A 52 -1.79 -0.58 13.29
C ILE A 52 -0.34 -0.10 13.30
N LEU A 53 -0.11 1.20 13.41
CA LEU A 53 1.25 1.76 13.47
C LEU A 53 2.02 1.26 14.70
N SER A 54 1.34 1.14 15.83
CA SER A 54 1.99 0.76 17.09
C SER A 54 2.25 -0.74 17.21
N TYR A 55 1.33 -1.57 16.72
CA TYR A 55 1.32 -2.99 17.05
C TYR A 55 1.34 -3.93 15.84
N GLY A 56 1.12 -3.43 14.63
CA GLY A 56 1.47 -4.15 13.43
C GLY A 56 0.48 -4.05 12.28
N ASP A 57 0.83 -4.79 11.24
CA ASP A 57 0.12 -4.90 9.97
C ASP A 57 -1.37 -5.22 10.13
N LEU A 58 -2.15 -4.87 9.11
CA LEU A 58 -3.58 -5.16 9.07
C LEU A 58 -3.88 -6.26 8.06
N LEU A 59 -4.77 -7.18 8.42
CA LEU A 59 -5.44 -8.06 7.48
C LEU A 59 -6.95 -7.83 7.54
N LEU A 60 -7.49 -7.33 6.45
CA LEU A 60 -8.91 -7.15 6.22
C LEU A 60 -9.48 -8.40 5.56
N VAL A 61 -10.43 -9.06 6.24
CA VAL A 61 -11.12 -10.25 5.69
C VAL A 61 -12.60 -9.95 5.60
N ALA A 62 -13.15 -10.08 4.40
CA ALA A 62 -14.59 -10.04 4.20
C ALA A 62 -15.02 -10.68 2.88
N ASN A 63 -16.27 -11.17 2.84
CA ASN A 63 -16.85 -11.67 1.60
C ASN A 63 -16.93 -10.60 0.49
N LYS A 64 -17.14 -11.06 -0.75
CA LYS A 64 -17.40 -10.19 -1.90
C LYS A 64 -18.62 -9.30 -1.61
N GLY A 65 -18.54 -8.03 -2.01
CA GLY A 65 -19.63 -7.06 -1.85
C GLY A 65 -19.75 -6.40 -0.47
N ILE A 66 -18.95 -6.78 0.53
CA ILE A 66 -19.02 -6.18 1.88
C ILE A 66 -18.33 -4.81 1.99
N GLY A 67 -17.59 -4.40 0.94
CA GLY A 67 -16.95 -3.09 0.87
C GLY A 67 -15.50 -3.07 1.32
N LYS A 68 -14.73 -4.15 1.09
CA LYS A 68 -13.28 -4.24 1.36
C LYS A 68 -12.52 -3.07 0.75
N THR A 69 -12.58 -2.93 -0.57
CA THR A 69 -11.91 -1.86 -1.32
C THR A 69 -12.29 -0.48 -0.80
N ASN A 70 -13.57 -0.24 -0.50
CA ASN A 70 -14.01 1.03 0.09
C ASN A 70 -13.34 1.31 1.45
N ALA A 71 -13.30 0.32 2.34
CA ALA A 71 -12.64 0.47 3.64
C ALA A 71 -11.14 0.70 3.48
N LEU A 72 -10.48 -0.02 2.56
CA LEU A 72 -9.07 0.20 2.24
C LEU A 72 -8.81 1.60 1.70
N MET A 73 -9.62 2.12 0.79
CA MET A 73 -9.50 3.48 0.26
C MET A 73 -9.61 4.53 1.37
N VAL A 74 -10.59 4.37 2.29
CA VAL A 74 -10.71 5.25 3.45
C VAL A 74 -9.46 5.18 4.34
N LEU A 75 -8.99 3.97 4.69
CA LEU A 75 -7.76 3.81 5.48
C LEU A 75 -6.54 4.43 4.78
N THR A 76 -6.41 4.20 3.47
CA THR A 76 -5.32 4.73 2.64
C THR A 76 -5.26 6.24 2.73
N ARG A 77 -6.41 6.94 2.63
CA ARG A 77 -6.48 8.39 2.82
C ARG A 77 -5.95 8.82 4.18
N HIS A 78 -6.30 8.11 5.25
CA HIS A 78 -5.79 8.40 6.59
C HIS A 78 -4.26 8.19 6.68
N PHE A 79 -3.72 7.11 6.12
CA PHE A 79 -2.26 6.89 6.11
C PHE A 79 -1.51 7.92 5.27
N ARG A 80 -2.03 8.33 4.11
CA ARG A 80 -1.42 9.37 3.25
C ARG A 80 -1.29 10.72 3.94
N ALA A 81 -2.24 11.04 4.82
CA ALA A 81 -2.27 12.29 5.59
C ALA A 81 -1.24 12.32 6.73
N LEU A 82 -0.64 11.18 7.09
CA LEU A 82 0.36 11.13 8.15
C LEU A 82 1.69 11.75 7.69
N PRO A 83 2.42 12.43 8.60
CA PRO A 83 3.74 12.95 8.30
C PRO A 83 4.73 11.81 8.02
N LYS A 84 5.70 12.07 7.15
CA LYS A 84 6.78 11.13 6.77
C LYS A 84 6.30 9.72 6.38
N THR A 85 5.05 9.61 5.92
CA THR A 85 4.42 8.34 5.55
C THR A 85 4.19 8.31 4.06
N ARG A 86 4.68 7.26 3.42
CA ARG A 86 4.53 6.95 2.00
C ARG A 86 3.60 5.76 1.85
N VAL A 87 2.67 5.88 0.91
CA VAL A 87 1.71 4.83 0.59
C VAL A 87 2.00 4.25 -0.80
N ILE A 88 2.12 2.93 -0.87
CA ILE A 88 2.27 2.16 -2.10
C ILE A 88 1.08 1.21 -2.20
N ILE A 89 0.36 1.26 -3.31
CA ILE A 89 -0.85 0.45 -3.52
C ILE A 89 -0.60 -0.50 -4.69
N PHE A 90 -0.92 -1.77 -4.51
CA PHE A 90 -0.93 -2.77 -5.57
C PHE A 90 -2.38 -3.16 -5.86
N GLU A 91 -2.74 -3.01 -7.13
CA GLU A 91 -4.07 -3.25 -7.66
C GLU A 91 -4.05 -4.31 -8.77
N ASP A 92 -4.90 -5.32 -8.60
CA ASP A 92 -5.08 -6.42 -9.57
C ASP A 92 -6.24 -6.16 -10.54
N PHE A 93 -7.20 -5.32 -10.15
CA PHE A 93 -8.38 -4.98 -10.95
C PHE A 93 -8.62 -3.47 -10.91
N PRO A 94 -8.75 -2.77 -12.04
CA PRO A 94 -8.64 -1.31 -12.15
C PRO A 94 -9.83 -0.57 -11.53
N LYS A 95 -9.88 -0.51 -10.21
CA LYS A 95 -10.90 0.16 -9.41
C LYS A 95 -10.35 1.40 -8.71
N TRP A 96 -9.21 1.29 -8.05
CA TRP A 96 -8.44 2.38 -7.45
C TRP A 96 -8.00 3.39 -8.49
N SER A 97 -7.45 2.94 -9.62
CA SER A 97 -7.07 3.83 -10.73
C SER A 97 -8.24 4.63 -11.31
N LEU A 98 -9.49 4.18 -11.12
CA LEU A 98 -10.70 4.89 -11.56
C LEU A 98 -11.39 5.69 -10.46
N GLU A 99 -11.46 5.15 -9.24
CA GLU A 99 -12.35 5.63 -8.16
C GLU A 99 -11.59 6.21 -6.95
N PHE A 100 -10.26 6.07 -6.86
CA PHE A 100 -9.48 6.58 -5.72
C PHE A 100 -9.16 8.08 -5.85
N ASP A 101 -8.68 8.69 -4.76
CA ASP A 101 -8.22 10.08 -4.78
C ASP A 101 -7.09 10.32 -5.77
N ARG A 102 -6.82 11.60 -6.08
CA ARG A 102 -5.65 12.00 -6.86
C ARG A 102 -4.37 11.35 -6.32
N ILE A 103 -3.80 10.46 -7.12
CA ILE A 103 -2.55 9.74 -6.90
C ILE A 103 -1.94 9.44 -8.28
N PRO A 104 -0.61 9.53 -8.45
CA PRO A 104 0.01 9.00 -9.65
C PRO A 104 -0.13 7.47 -9.66
N TYR A 105 -0.41 6.90 -10.83
CA TYR A 105 -0.37 5.46 -11.03
C TYR A 105 0.53 5.05 -12.19
N LEU A 106 1.10 3.84 -12.09
CA LEU A 106 1.87 3.22 -13.15
C LEU A 106 1.22 1.89 -13.54
N VAL A 107 0.97 1.72 -14.83
CA VAL A 107 0.48 0.46 -15.39
C VAL A 107 1.68 -0.44 -15.64
N VAL A 108 1.71 -1.59 -14.96
CA VAL A 108 2.78 -2.57 -15.05
C VAL A 108 2.41 -3.59 -16.12
N LYS A 109 3.10 -3.55 -17.25
CA LYS A 109 2.82 -4.42 -18.39
C LYS A 109 3.24 -5.86 -18.12
N ASP A 110 2.49 -6.82 -18.67
CA ASP A 110 2.79 -8.25 -18.54
C ASP A 110 4.23 -8.59 -18.98
N SER A 111 4.72 -7.93 -20.03
CA SER A 111 6.06 -8.13 -20.57
C SER A 111 7.20 -7.60 -19.70
N TRP A 112 6.91 -6.81 -18.65
CA TRP A 112 7.95 -6.22 -17.81
C TRP A 112 8.54 -7.20 -16.80
N VAL A 113 7.87 -8.34 -16.57
CA VAL A 113 8.38 -9.43 -15.74
C VAL A 113 8.51 -10.67 -16.62
N GLN A 114 9.72 -11.19 -16.72
CA GLN A 114 10.04 -12.35 -17.56
C GLN A 114 10.72 -13.43 -16.72
N GLU A 115 10.49 -14.69 -17.07
CA GLU A 115 11.27 -15.80 -16.54
C GLU A 115 12.72 -15.65 -17.02
N ALA A 116 13.67 -15.74 -16.10
CA ALA A 116 15.08 -15.76 -16.42
C ALA A 116 15.44 -17.12 -17.03
N GLU A 117 16.06 -17.13 -18.21
CA GLU A 117 16.58 -18.36 -18.82
C GLU A 117 17.79 -18.88 -18.03
N HIS A 118 17.57 -19.89 -17.19
CA HIS A 118 18.66 -20.71 -16.67
C HIS A 118 18.79 -21.97 -17.53
N VAL A 119 19.72 -21.97 -18.48
CA VAL A 119 20.18 -23.20 -19.14
C VAL A 119 21.12 -23.91 -18.17
N ILE A 120 20.78 -25.13 -17.74
CA ILE A 120 21.70 -26.00 -17.01
C ILE A 120 21.97 -27.24 -17.86
N ASP A 121 23.26 -27.51 -18.03
CA ASP A 121 23.85 -28.59 -18.83
C ASP A 121 23.33 -29.98 -18.42
N VAL A 122 22.94 -30.79 -19.40
CA VAL A 122 22.08 -31.99 -19.29
C VAL A 122 22.86 -33.24 -18.85
N GLY A 123 24.09 -33.07 -18.36
CA GLY A 123 25.04 -34.16 -18.16
C GLY A 123 24.77 -35.10 -16.99
N ASN A 124 24.13 -34.67 -15.89
CA ASN A 124 23.99 -35.51 -14.69
C ASN A 124 22.85 -35.04 -13.74
N TYR A 125 21.77 -35.83 -13.68
CA TYR A 125 20.69 -35.88 -12.68
C TYR A 125 19.60 -34.76 -12.60
N PHE A 126 18.34 -35.18 -12.76
CA PHE A 126 17.19 -34.91 -11.86
C PHE A 126 16.81 -33.46 -11.48
N LEU A 127 17.08 -32.46 -12.34
CA LEU A 127 16.81 -31.05 -12.04
C LEU A 127 15.35 -30.61 -12.33
N ARG A 128 14.66 -30.13 -11.29
CA ARG A 128 13.48 -29.26 -11.43
C ARG A 128 13.97 -27.84 -11.73
N HIS A 129 13.38 -27.17 -12.72
CA HIS A 129 13.65 -25.77 -13.00
C HIS A 129 13.15 -24.86 -11.84
N GLU A 130 14.12 -24.33 -11.09
CA GLU A 130 14.10 -23.03 -10.41
C GLU A 130 13.63 -21.89 -11.32
N ARG A 131 12.33 -21.58 -11.50
CA ARG A 131 11.95 -20.34 -12.21
C ARG A 131 12.45 -19.14 -11.42
N ASP A 132 13.41 -18.40 -11.96
CA ASP A 132 13.76 -17.06 -11.50
C ASP A 132 13.13 -16.03 -12.45
N TYR A 133 12.95 -14.80 -11.99
CA TYR A 133 12.25 -13.74 -12.73
C TYR A 133 13.09 -12.46 -12.74
N THR A 134 12.92 -11.65 -13.79
CA THR A 134 13.59 -10.35 -13.94
C THR A 134 12.58 -9.26 -14.23
N VAL A 135 12.77 -8.07 -13.62
CA VAL A 135 11.95 -6.87 -13.91
C VAL A 135 12.70 -5.97 -14.89
N LEU A 136 12.25 -5.90 -16.15
CA LEU A 136 12.94 -5.19 -17.23
C LEU A 136 13.00 -3.67 -17.04
N MET A 137 11.94 -3.05 -16.51
CA MET A 137 11.83 -1.60 -16.33
C MET A 137 12.33 -1.11 -14.96
N GLY A 138 13.25 -1.85 -14.34
CA GLY A 138 13.68 -1.64 -12.96
C GLY A 138 14.22 -0.23 -12.69
N SER A 139 15.00 0.34 -13.61
CA SER A 139 15.59 1.69 -13.45
C SER A 139 14.53 2.80 -13.51
N GLN A 140 13.60 2.70 -14.46
CA GLN A 140 12.49 3.65 -14.61
C GLN A 140 11.54 3.57 -13.41
N ILE A 141 11.22 2.36 -12.94
CA ILE A 141 10.41 2.17 -11.74
C ILE A 141 11.13 2.75 -10.51
N LYS A 142 12.43 2.51 -10.33
CA LYS A 142 13.24 3.13 -9.26
C LYS A 142 13.17 4.67 -9.34
N ALA A 143 13.24 5.26 -10.54
CA ALA A 143 13.13 6.71 -10.73
C ALA A 143 11.73 7.24 -10.35
N VAL A 144 10.66 6.55 -10.75
CA VAL A 144 9.29 6.85 -10.34
C VAL A 144 9.14 6.80 -8.82
N LEU A 145 9.63 5.74 -8.18
CA LEU A 145 9.58 5.58 -6.73
C LEU A 145 10.36 6.69 -6.00
N LYS A 146 11.46 7.20 -6.57
CA LYS A 146 12.17 8.36 -6.00
C LYS A 146 11.35 9.65 -6.13
N LYS A 147 10.70 9.88 -7.28
CA LYS A 147 9.96 11.12 -7.59
C LYS A 147 8.60 11.22 -6.90
N CYS A 148 7.84 10.13 -6.87
CA CYS A 148 6.46 10.12 -6.38
C CYS A 148 6.42 9.66 -4.93
N LYS A 149 5.97 10.52 -4.00
CA LYS A 149 5.76 10.15 -2.59
C LYS A 149 4.83 8.94 -2.48
N ASP A 150 3.57 9.09 -2.90
CA ASP A 150 2.59 8.00 -2.94
C ASP A 150 2.43 7.50 -4.38
N ILE A 151 2.18 6.21 -4.59
CA ILE A 151 1.96 5.64 -5.93
C ILE A 151 1.04 4.42 -5.90
N LEU A 152 0.26 4.26 -6.97
CA LEU A 152 -0.54 3.08 -7.28
C LEU A 152 0.10 2.30 -8.45
N PHE A 153 0.25 0.99 -8.31
CA PHE A 153 0.61 0.09 -9.40
C PHE A 153 -0.62 -0.68 -9.84
N VAL A 154 -0.96 -0.56 -11.12
CA VAL A 154 -2.03 -1.32 -11.77
C VAL A 154 -1.37 -2.46 -12.54
N SER A 155 -1.63 -3.70 -12.15
CA SER A 155 -1.00 -4.86 -12.78
C SER A 155 -1.78 -5.31 -14.01
N GLU A 156 -1.13 -5.38 -15.17
CA GLU A 156 -1.61 -6.14 -16.34
C GLU A 156 -0.96 -7.54 -16.41
N ILE A 157 -0.11 -7.89 -15.43
CA ILE A 157 0.55 -9.20 -15.37
C ILE A 157 -0.51 -10.27 -15.09
N GLN A 158 -0.62 -11.25 -15.99
CA GLN A 158 -1.61 -12.32 -15.89
C GLN A 158 -1.14 -13.47 -14.99
N ASP A 159 0.16 -13.74 -14.98
CA ASP A 159 0.72 -14.81 -14.16
C ASP A 159 0.90 -14.35 -12.71
N ILE A 160 0.28 -15.07 -11.79
CA ILE A 160 0.25 -14.72 -10.36
C ILE A 160 1.66 -14.74 -9.76
N GLU A 161 2.53 -15.64 -10.23
CA GLU A 161 3.89 -15.75 -9.71
C GLU A 161 4.76 -14.57 -10.16
N ARG A 162 4.69 -14.19 -11.44
CA ARG A 162 5.32 -12.96 -11.97
C ARG A 162 4.81 -11.73 -11.25
N GLN A 163 3.52 -11.66 -10.97
CA GLN A 163 2.93 -10.55 -10.23
C GLN A 163 3.46 -10.48 -8.78
N ALA A 164 3.49 -11.61 -8.08
CA ALA A 164 4.04 -11.68 -6.74
C ALA A 164 5.54 -11.35 -6.70
N PHE A 165 6.29 -11.75 -7.73
CA PHE A 165 7.68 -11.36 -7.90
C PHE A 165 7.83 -9.84 -8.07
N PHE A 166 7.02 -9.21 -8.91
CA PHE A 166 7.02 -7.75 -9.06
C PHE A 166 6.78 -7.05 -7.72
N ILE A 167 5.74 -7.45 -7.00
CA ILE A 167 5.39 -6.90 -5.67
C ILE A 167 6.57 -7.09 -4.71
N TYR A 168 7.19 -8.28 -4.71
CA TYR A 168 8.40 -8.56 -3.95
C TYR A 168 9.55 -7.61 -4.29
N SER A 169 9.85 -7.36 -5.57
CA SER A 169 10.93 -6.46 -5.99
C SER A 169 10.76 -5.05 -5.45
N ILE A 170 9.52 -4.52 -5.48
CA ILE A 170 9.21 -3.20 -4.92
C ILE A 170 9.38 -3.19 -3.39
N ILE A 171 8.85 -4.19 -2.69
CA ILE A 171 8.99 -4.32 -1.23
C ILE A 171 10.47 -4.42 -0.84
N GLN A 172 11.24 -5.26 -1.55
CA GLN A 172 12.65 -5.48 -1.32
C GLN A 172 13.45 -4.19 -1.47
N TRP A 173 13.13 -3.35 -2.46
CA TRP A 173 13.78 -2.05 -2.66
C TRP A 173 13.65 -1.15 -1.42
N PHE A 174 12.43 -0.98 -0.90
CA PHE A 174 12.19 -0.20 0.32
C PHE A 174 12.80 -0.85 1.57
N TYR A 175 12.71 -2.18 1.66
CA TYR A 175 13.34 -2.93 2.74
C TYR A 175 14.85 -2.66 2.81
N ARG A 176 15.56 -2.77 1.68
CA ARG A 176 17.01 -2.50 1.62
C ARG A 176 17.33 -1.06 1.96
N LYS A 177 16.60 -0.10 1.39
CA LYS A 177 16.76 1.33 1.67
C LYS A 177 16.62 1.64 3.17
N ASN A 178 15.57 1.15 3.82
CA ASN A 178 15.35 1.43 5.25
C ASN A 178 16.31 0.62 6.15
N TYR A 179 16.69 -0.59 5.73
CA TYR A 179 17.70 -1.38 6.43
C TYR A 179 19.06 -0.65 6.47
N LEU A 180 19.55 -0.18 5.31
CA LEU A 180 20.82 0.56 5.23
C LEU A 180 20.77 1.87 6.04
N ARG A 181 19.65 2.59 6.00
CA ARG A 181 19.47 3.79 6.82
C ARG A 181 19.50 3.49 8.31
N LYS A 182 18.86 2.40 8.75
CA LYS A 182 18.90 1.98 10.14
C LYS A 182 20.30 1.52 10.56
N PHE A 183 20.99 0.80 9.69
CA PHE A 183 22.36 0.34 9.90
C PHE A 183 23.33 1.52 10.07
N LYS A 184 23.20 2.56 9.23
CA LYS A 184 23.96 3.82 9.32
C LYS A 184 23.43 4.78 10.40
N ASN A 185 22.54 4.33 11.28
CA ASN A 185 21.96 5.10 12.40
C ASN A 185 21.33 6.45 12.02
N TYR A 186 20.67 6.54 10.86
CA TYR A 186 19.94 7.75 10.48
C TYR A 186 18.72 7.96 11.40
N ASN A 187 18.62 9.15 12.00
CA ASN A 187 17.62 9.51 13.02
C ASN A 187 16.14 9.45 12.57
N SER A 188 15.85 9.37 11.27
CA SER A 188 14.47 9.35 10.78
C SER A 188 14.32 8.40 9.60
N LEU A 189 13.57 7.32 9.82
CA LEU A 189 13.09 6.47 8.73
C LEU A 189 11.79 7.04 8.15
N GLU A 190 11.68 7.01 6.83
CA GLU A 190 10.41 7.24 6.13
C GLU A 190 9.55 5.98 6.34
N ARG A 191 8.31 6.17 6.78
CA ARG A 191 7.37 5.07 6.96
C ARG A 191 6.78 4.67 5.63
N ILE A 192 6.81 3.38 5.32
CA ILE A 192 6.28 2.83 4.07
C ILE A 192 5.08 1.94 4.41
N VAL A 193 3.93 2.19 3.79
CA VAL A 193 2.72 1.41 4.00
C VAL A 193 2.27 0.82 2.66
N PHE A 194 2.35 -0.51 2.56
CA PHE A 194 1.93 -1.27 1.39
C PHE A 194 0.47 -1.68 1.53
N PHE A 195 -0.35 -1.34 0.54
CA PHE A 195 -1.71 -1.85 0.39
C PHE A 195 -1.73 -2.93 -0.69
N ILE A 196 -2.10 -4.15 -0.32
CA ILE A 196 -2.14 -5.29 -1.24
C ILE A 196 -3.56 -5.87 -1.20
N GLU A 197 -4.35 -5.57 -2.24
CA GLU A 197 -5.60 -6.30 -2.47
C GLU A 197 -5.32 -7.74 -2.90
N GLU A 198 -6.29 -8.64 -2.68
CA GLU A 198 -6.17 -10.08 -2.97
C GLU A 198 -4.83 -10.68 -2.50
N SER A 199 -4.41 -10.30 -1.29
CA SER A 199 -3.10 -10.61 -0.70
C SER A 199 -2.76 -12.10 -0.59
N GLN A 200 -3.73 -13.00 -0.73
CA GLN A 200 -3.47 -14.43 -0.87
C GLN A 200 -2.60 -14.76 -2.10
N ASN A 201 -2.68 -13.96 -3.18
CA ASN A 201 -1.87 -14.09 -4.39
C ASN A 201 -0.38 -13.87 -4.13
N VAL A 202 -0.03 -13.22 -3.01
CA VAL A 202 1.35 -12.85 -2.64
C VAL A 202 1.83 -13.61 -1.40
N PHE A 203 0.93 -13.90 -0.46
CA PHE A 203 1.25 -14.43 0.86
C PHE A 203 0.69 -15.82 1.14
N ASP A 204 0.36 -16.59 0.09
CA ASP A 204 0.08 -18.01 0.22
C ASP A 204 1.11 -18.89 -0.50
N SER A 205 1.66 -19.85 0.24
CA SER A 205 2.65 -20.80 -0.26
C SER A 205 2.07 -21.86 -1.19
N SER A 206 0.73 -21.95 -1.32
CA SER A 206 0.07 -22.81 -2.30
C SER A 206 -0.11 -22.11 -3.66
N THR A 207 -0.01 -20.78 -3.69
CA THR A 207 -0.26 -19.96 -4.89
C THR A 207 1.03 -19.57 -5.61
N ILE A 208 2.10 -19.30 -4.87
CA ILE A 208 3.41 -18.87 -5.42
C ILE A 208 4.53 -19.84 -5.02
N SER A 209 5.67 -19.81 -5.73
CA SER A 209 6.79 -20.67 -5.35
C SER A 209 7.25 -20.42 -3.92
N LYS A 210 7.72 -21.50 -3.31
CA LYS A 210 8.28 -21.50 -1.96
C LYS A 210 9.47 -20.54 -1.81
N LYS A 211 10.22 -20.29 -2.89
CA LYS A 211 11.36 -19.35 -2.92
C LYS A 211 10.89 -17.91 -2.72
N ILE A 212 9.99 -17.42 -3.59
CA ILE A 212 9.40 -16.07 -3.50
C ILE A 212 8.68 -15.89 -2.16
N PHE A 213 7.84 -16.86 -1.78
CA PHE A 213 7.12 -16.82 -0.51
C PHE A 213 8.07 -16.70 0.69
N ASN A 214 9.16 -17.48 0.74
CA ASN A 214 10.10 -17.42 1.84
C ASN A 214 10.89 -16.09 1.88
N ARG A 215 11.24 -15.52 0.72
CA ARG A 215 11.87 -14.20 0.63
C ARG A 215 10.93 -13.12 1.19
N LEU A 216 9.68 -13.08 0.73
CA LEU A 216 8.64 -12.17 1.25
C LEU A 216 8.39 -12.36 2.74
N ARG A 217 8.24 -13.61 3.20
CA ARG A 217 8.03 -13.95 4.61
C ARG A 217 9.19 -13.48 5.50
N LYS A 218 10.44 -13.60 5.02
CA LYS A 218 11.61 -13.12 5.75
C LYS A 218 11.55 -11.62 5.93
N ILE A 219 11.30 -10.85 4.87
CA ILE A 219 11.13 -9.39 4.94
C ILE A 219 9.99 -9.03 5.91
N TYR A 220 8.82 -9.64 5.71
CA TYR A 220 7.62 -9.41 6.51
C TYR A 220 7.89 -9.59 8.02
N SER A 221 8.72 -10.56 8.40
CA SER A 221 9.04 -10.83 9.81
C SER A 221 9.82 -9.72 10.52
N VAL A 222 10.55 -8.89 9.78
CA VAL A 222 11.42 -7.82 10.32
C VAL A 222 11.02 -6.41 9.88
N ALA A 223 10.11 -6.29 8.90
CA ALA A 223 9.69 -5.05 8.26
C ALA A 223 9.28 -3.95 9.26
N ARG A 224 8.57 -4.33 10.34
CA ARG A 224 8.13 -3.38 11.38
C ARG A 224 9.28 -2.64 12.06
N ASN A 225 10.44 -3.29 12.24
CA ASN A 225 11.62 -2.66 12.81
C ASN A 225 12.21 -1.57 11.89
N LEU A 226 11.75 -1.51 10.65
CA LEU A 226 12.21 -0.60 9.60
C LEU A 226 11.11 0.39 9.18
N GLU A 227 10.05 0.58 9.98
CA GLU A 227 8.88 1.42 9.66
C GLU A 227 8.18 0.99 8.35
N ILE A 228 8.18 -0.31 8.05
CA ILE A 228 7.48 -0.88 6.90
C ILE A 228 6.25 -1.65 7.41
N HIS A 229 5.08 -1.28 6.89
CA HIS A 229 3.79 -1.85 7.28
C HIS A 229 3.04 -2.42 6.07
N PHE A 230 2.26 -3.45 6.32
CA PHE A 230 1.41 -4.11 5.33
C PHE A 230 -0.05 -3.99 5.72
N ILE A 231 -0.87 -3.53 4.77
CA ILE A 231 -2.32 -3.52 4.83
C ILE A 231 -2.81 -4.49 3.76
N LEU A 232 -3.18 -5.67 4.22
CA LEU A 232 -3.55 -6.81 3.40
C LEU A 232 -5.07 -6.93 3.34
N ALA A 233 -5.61 -7.34 2.21
CA ALA A 233 -7.01 -7.74 2.10
C ALA A 233 -7.18 -9.09 1.43
N SER A 234 -8.13 -9.88 1.91
CA SER A 234 -8.51 -11.16 1.32
C SER A 234 -9.99 -11.45 1.54
N GLN A 235 -10.53 -12.43 0.81
CA GLN A 235 -11.90 -12.86 0.95
C GLN A 235 -12.09 -13.77 2.16
N ARG A 236 -11.13 -14.68 2.40
CA ARG A 236 -11.18 -15.64 3.51
C ARG A 236 -9.90 -15.54 4.34
N LEU A 237 -10.03 -15.80 5.63
CA LEU A 237 -8.92 -15.76 6.56
C LEU A 237 -7.95 -16.93 6.37
N GLN A 238 -8.47 -18.05 5.86
CA GLN A 238 -7.69 -19.27 5.63
C GLN A 238 -6.78 -19.23 4.42
N ASP A 239 -7.09 -18.39 3.42
CA ASP A 239 -6.34 -18.29 2.17
C ASP A 239 -4.96 -17.66 2.37
N LEU A 240 -4.74 -16.95 3.49
CA LEU A 240 -3.42 -16.47 3.87
C LEU A 240 -2.65 -17.47 4.73
N ASN A 241 -1.33 -17.53 4.48
CA ASN A 241 -0.42 -18.34 5.25
C ASN A 241 -0.47 -17.99 6.75
N THR A 242 -0.42 -19.03 7.59
CA THR A 242 -0.54 -18.91 9.05
C THR A 242 0.54 -18.03 9.68
N LYS A 243 1.74 -17.98 9.09
CA LYS A 243 2.87 -17.16 9.57
C LYS A 243 2.65 -15.67 9.31
N ILE A 244 1.88 -15.32 8.28
CA ILE A 244 1.50 -13.93 7.97
C ILE A 244 0.31 -13.55 8.86
N ARG A 245 -0.78 -14.33 8.79
CA ARG A 245 -1.99 -14.12 9.60
C ARG A 245 -1.72 -13.98 11.11
N GLY A 246 -0.80 -14.78 11.66
CA GLY A 246 -0.50 -14.74 13.10
C GLY A 246 0.15 -13.44 13.58
N ARG A 247 0.56 -12.56 12.67
CA ARG A 247 1.25 -11.30 12.96
C ARG A 247 0.43 -10.06 12.57
N THR A 248 -0.74 -10.24 11.96
CA THR A 248 -1.62 -9.15 11.56
C THR A 248 -2.72 -8.90 12.59
N ARG A 249 -3.10 -7.63 12.73
CA ARG A 249 -4.38 -7.24 13.32
C ARG A 249 -5.50 -7.60 12.35
N LEU A 250 -6.67 -7.98 12.86
CA LEU A 250 -7.79 -8.41 12.02
C LEU A 250 -8.89 -7.35 11.98
N LEU A 251 -9.31 -7.04 10.76
CA LEU A 251 -10.51 -6.27 10.47
C LEU A 251 -11.48 -7.18 9.69
N LEU A 252 -12.53 -7.62 10.35
CA LEU A 252 -13.42 -8.66 9.83
C LEU A 252 -14.77 -8.06 9.42
N GLY A 253 -15.21 -8.30 8.18
CA GLY A 253 -16.55 -7.95 7.70
C GLY A 253 -17.25 -9.21 7.23
N ASN A 254 -18.50 -9.43 7.64
CA ASN A 254 -19.38 -10.53 7.22
C ASN A 254 -18.66 -11.73 6.53
N PRO A 255 -18.03 -12.62 7.30
CA PRO A 255 -17.32 -13.78 6.76
C PRO A 255 -18.30 -14.86 6.28
N SER A 256 -17.85 -15.76 5.41
CA SER A 256 -18.65 -16.95 5.06
C SER A 256 -18.84 -17.85 6.28
N LEU A 257 -19.91 -18.67 6.26
CA LEU A 257 -20.17 -19.63 7.34
C LEU A 257 -18.99 -20.59 7.52
N ASP A 258 -18.41 -21.08 6.43
CA ASP A 258 -17.25 -21.98 6.49
C ASP A 258 -16.05 -21.34 7.19
N ASP A 259 -15.63 -20.14 6.78
CA ASP A 259 -14.49 -19.44 7.39
C ASP A 259 -14.81 -19.04 8.85
N TYR A 260 -16.09 -18.76 9.13
CA TYR A 260 -16.59 -18.52 10.46
C TYR A 260 -16.42 -19.72 11.38
N GLU A 261 -16.93 -20.89 10.98
CA GLU A 261 -16.88 -22.11 11.78
C GLU A 261 -15.45 -22.61 11.98
N LEU A 262 -14.64 -22.57 10.92
CA LEU A 262 -13.28 -23.10 10.94
C LEU A 262 -12.32 -22.28 11.81
N LYS A 263 -12.35 -20.93 11.73
CA LYS A 263 -11.35 -20.09 12.41
C LYS A 263 -11.92 -18.89 13.14
N ILE A 264 -12.79 -18.10 12.51
CA ILE A 264 -13.18 -16.79 13.07
C ILE A 264 -13.95 -16.96 14.39
N ARG A 265 -14.81 -17.98 14.53
CA ARG A 265 -15.54 -18.27 15.77
C ARG A 265 -14.61 -18.48 16.97
N ARG A 266 -13.43 -19.07 16.76
CA ARG A 266 -12.40 -19.28 17.80
C ARG A 266 -11.68 -17.97 18.14
N ILE A 267 -11.34 -17.18 17.12
CA ILE A 267 -10.71 -15.85 17.30
C ILE A 267 -11.64 -14.93 18.10
N LEU A 268 -12.93 -14.96 17.78
CA LEU A 268 -13.95 -14.14 18.43
C LEU A 268 -14.51 -14.76 19.71
N ARG A 269 -13.83 -15.72 20.35
CA ARG A 269 -14.38 -16.46 21.51
C ARG A 269 -14.83 -15.55 22.67
N HIS A 270 -14.17 -14.41 22.86
CA HIS A 270 -14.48 -13.40 23.89
C HIS A 270 -15.05 -12.10 23.33
N SER A 271 -15.25 -12.00 22.01
CA SER A 271 -15.82 -10.80 21.39
C SER A 271 -17.31 -10.74 21.63
N ARG A 272 -17.85 -9.57 21.98
CA ARG A 272 -19.31 -9.35 22.06
C ARG A 272 -19.99 -9.47 20.70
N PHE A 273 -19.24 -9.28 19.61
CA PHE A 273 -19.73 -9.34 18.24
C PHE A 273 -19.64 -10.73 17.60
N LYS A 274 -19.23 -11.76 18.37
CA LYS A 274 -19.04 -13.13 17.90
C LYS A 274 -20.17 -13.64 17.00
N LYS A 275 -21.43 -13.49 17.43
CA LYS A 275 -22.61 -13.91 16.64
C LYS A 275 -23.08 -12.84 15.67
N GLU A 276 -22.91 -11.56 16.01
CA GLU A 276 -23.42 -10.44 15.21
C GLU A 276 -22.67 -10.29 13.88
N ILE A 277 -21.39 -10.69 13.84
CA ILE A 277 -20.53 -10.49 12.66
C ILE A 277 -21.08 -11.10 11.36
N LEU A 278 -21.82 -12.20 11.46
CA LEU A 278 -22.48 -12.87 10.33
C LEU A 278 -23.59 -12.02 9.69
N ASN A 279 -24.10 -11.03 10.42
CA ASN A 279 -25.17 -10.13 9.99
C ASN A 279 -24.68 -8.71 9.71
N PHE A 280 -23.36 -8.49 9.66
CA PHE A 280 -22.80 -7.18 9.36
C PHE A 280 -23.19 -6.73 7.96
N LYS A 281 -23.58 -5.46 7.86
CA LYS A 281 -23.98 -4.84 6.58
C LYS A 281 -22.74 -4.38 5.81
N VAL A 282 -22.94 -4.06 4.54
CA VAL A 282 -21.90 -3.44 3.70
C VAL A 282 -21.31 -2.20 4.39
N GLY A 283 -19.98 -2.15 4.45
CA GLY A 283 -19.21 -1.11 5.12
C GLY A 283 -19.06 -1.28 6.63
N GLU A 284 -19.68 -2.29 7.26
CA GLU A 284 -19.52 -2.60 8.68
C GLU A 284 -18.45 -3.67 8.91
N PHE A 285 -17.53 -3.40 9.82
CA PHE A 285 -16.41 -4.27 10.14
C PHE A 285 -16.18 -4.32 11.65
N LEU A 286 -15.61 -5.43 12.11
CA LEU A 286 -15.16 -5.64 13.47
C LEU A 286 -13.64 -5.52 13.48
N TYR A 287 -13.12 -4.50 14.17
CA TYR A 287 -11.70 -4.46 14.49
C TYR A 287 -11.47 -5.28 15.75
N THR A 288 -10.88 -6.47 15.58
CA THR A 288 -10.79 -7.47 16.66
C THR A 288 -9.91 -7.06 17.83
N PRO A 289 -8.77 -6.34 17.66
CA PRO A 289 -7.90 -6.01 18.79
C PRO A 289 -8.56 -5.13 19.86
N LEU A 290 -9.47 -4.25 19.46
CA LEU A 290 -10.17 -3.33 20.35
C LEU A 290 -11.63 -3.76 20.62
N ASP A 291 -12.07 -4.87 20.03
CA ASP A 291 -13.47 -5.33 20.03
C ASP A 291 -14.46 -4.20 19.71
N ILE A 292 -14.18 -3.45 18.63
CA ILE A 292 -15.01 -2.34 18.16
C ILE A 292 -15.62 -2.64 16.79
N LYS A 293 -16.93 -2.43 16.69
CA LYS A 293 -17.63 -2.37 15.40
C LYS A 293 -17.43 -0.97 14.82
N VAL A 294 -16.85 -0.90 13.63
CA VAL A 294 -16.64 0.32 12.85
C VAL A 294 -17.46 0.25 11.57
N LYS A 295 -18.00 1.39 11.16
CA LYS A 295 -18.63 1.54 9.86
C LYS A 295 -17.81 2.53 9.05
N PHE A 296 -17.25 2.07 7.94
CA PHE A 296 -16.54 2.92 7.01
C PHE A 296 -17.55 3.76 6.22
N PRO A 297 -17.33 5.08 6.09
CA PRO A 297 -18.15 5.88 5.20
C PRO A 297 -17.97 5.41 3.75
N LEU A 298 -18.96 5.67 2.91
CA LEU A 298 -18.78 5.54 1.47
C LEU A 298 -17.64 6.47 1.05
N PHE A 299 -16.68 5.93 0.32
CA PHE A 299 -15.53 6.68 -0.16
C PHE A 299 -16.01 7.73 -1.17
N GLN A 300 -15.63 8.98 -0.93
CA GLN A 300 -15.92 10.10 -1.80
C GLN A 300 -14.63 10.57 -2.43
N GLN A 301 -14.48 10.35 -3.73
CA GLN A 301 -13.27 10.66 -4.48
C GLN A 301 -12.94 12.17 -4.44
N VAL A 302 -11.67 12.51 -4.19
CA VAL A 302 -11.13 13.87 -4.25
C VAL A 302 -10.05 13.94 -5.33
N GLY A 303 -10.37 14.62 -6.43
CA GLY A 303 -9.55 14.62 -7.65
C GLY A 303 -9.63 13.29 -8.41
N LYS A 304 -8.75 13.07 -9.38
CA LYS A 304 -8.67 11.81 -10.13
C LYS A 304 -7.25 11.27 -10.14
N PRO A 305 -7.04 9.95 -10.08
CA PRO A 305 -5.75 9.35 -10.34
C PRO A 305 -5.26 9.72 -11.74
N TYR A 306 -3.95 9.74 -11.94
CA TYR A 306 -3.36 10.09 -13.24
C TYR A 306 -2.19 9.18 -13.57
N GLU A 307 -2.13 8.75 -14.83
CA GLU A 307 -1.09 7.85 -15.30
C GLU A 307 0.25 8.58 -15.40
N ILE A 308 1.31 7.91 -14.96
CA ILE A 308 2.68 8.35 -15.20
C ILE A 308 3.10 7.89 -16.59
N ASN A 309 3.44 8.84 -17.46
CA ASN A 309 4.12 8.55 -18.71
C ASN A 309 5.61 8.32 -18.43
N LEU A 310 6.08 7.08 -18.59
CA LEU A 310 7.49 6.73 -18.37
C LEU A 310 8.46 7.43 -19.32
N ASP A 311 8.06 7.67 -20.58
CA ASP A 311 8.89 8.32 -21.59
C ASP A 311 9.22 9.76 -21.18
N SER A 312 8.33 10.41 -20.43
CA SER A 312 8.54 11.76 -19.90
C SER A 312 9.60 11.83 -18.79
N LEU A 313 10.05 10.68 -18.26
CA LEU A 313 11.04 10.59 -17.20
C LEU A 313 12.45 10.30 -17.72
N MET A 314 12.60 9.93 -18.99
CA MET A 314 13.92 9.78 -19.59
C MET A 314 14.52 11.15 -19.86
N PRO A 315 15.77 11.43 -19.43
CA PRO A 315 16.46 12.62 -19.88
C PRO A 315 16.48 12.58 -21.41
N LYS A 316 15.97 13.63 -22.05
CA LYS A 316 16.05 13.74 -23.51
C LYS A 316 17.51 13.58 -23.89
N PRO A 317 17.85 12.73 -24.88
CA PRO A 317 19.23 12.57 -25.29
C PRO A 317 19.80 13.96 -25.55
N GLN A 318 20.85 14.32 -24.80
CA GLN A 318 21.57 15.57 -25.04
C GLN A 318 21.94 15.54 -26.52
N ARG A 319 21.43 16.52 -27.28
CA ARG A 319 21.80 16.64 -28.69
C ARG A 319 23.31 16.76 -28.68
N LYS A 320 24.02 15.78 -29.27
CA LYS A 320 25.46 15.87 -29.48
C LYS A 320 25.75 17.28 -29.99
N PRO A 321 26.71 18.01 -29.39
CA PRO A 321 27.02 19.37 -29.81
C PRO A 321 27.18 19.36 -31.33
N LYS A 322 26.50 20.30 -32.01
CA LYS A 322 26.62 20.39 -33.46
C LYS A 322 28.11 20.55 -33.78
N PRO A 323 28.70 19.72 -34.67
CA PRO A 323 30.11 19.86 -35.00
C PRO A 323 30.36 21.29 -35.44
N ASN A 324 31.44 21.86 -34.90
CA ASN A 324 31.82 23.26 -35.12
C ASN A 324 31.92 23.54 -36.63
N ILE A 325 31.69 24.80 -37.05
CA ILE A 325 31.63 25.17 -38.48
C ILE A 325 32.89 24.71 -39.23
N VAL A 326 34.05 24.73 -38.56
CA VAL A 326 35.34 24.25 -39.07
C VAL A 326 35.32 22.74 -39.36
N VAL A 327 34.78 21.93 -38.44
CA VAL A 327 34.65 20.47 -38.62
C VAL A 327 33.74 20.14 -39.80
N ARG A 328 32.65 20.91 -39.97
CA ARG A 328 31.74 20.75 -41.13
C ARG A 328 32.41 21.10 -42.45
N ILE A 329 33.27 22.11 -42.47
CA ILE A 329 34.02 22.51 -43.67
C ILE A 329 35.06 21.43 -44.01
N LEU A 330 35.82 20.95 -43.02
CA LEU A 330 36.83 19.91 -43.20
C LEU A 330 36.23 18.58 -43.68
N GLN A 331 35.09 18.16 -43.10
CA GLN A 331 34.35 16.98 -43.54
C GLN A 331 33.84 17.11 -44.99
N LYS A 332 33.45 18.32 -45.42
CA LYS A 332 32.99 18.58 -46.80
C LYS A 332 34.12 18.47 -47.84
N PHE A 333 35.37 18.62 -47.43
CA PHE A 333 36.56 18.44 -48.28
C PHE A 333 37.19 17.05 -48.17
N GLY A 334 36.53 16.10 -47.49
CA GLY A 334 36.97 14.70 -47.40
C GLY A 334 38.08 14.45 -46.38
N TRP A 335 38.30 15.39 -45.45
CA TRP A 335 39.31 15.24 -44.40
C TRP A 335 38.68 14.51 -43.20
N ILE A 336 39.30 13.40 -42.78
CA ILE A 336 38.91 12.67 -41.57
C ILE A 336 39.46 13.45 -40.38
N VAL A 337 38.58 14.09 -39.63
CA VAL A 337 38.91 14.71 -38.34
C VAL A 337 38.54 13.68 -37.28
N GLU A 338 39.54 13.08 -36.63
CA GLU A 338 39.31 12.33 -35.40
C GLU A 338 38.91 13.34 -34.32
N GLU A 339 37.69 13.23 -33.80
CA GLU A 339 37.28 13.99 -32.62
C GLU A 339 38.10 13.44 -31.44
N GLU A 340 39.08 14.22 -30.96
CA GLU A 340 39.70 13.94 -29.66
C GLU A 340 38.60 13.88 -28.60
N PRO A 341 38.63 12.88 -27.69
CA PRO A 341 37.63 12.78 -26.65
C PRO A 341 37.67 14.06 -25.80
N GLU A 342 36.53 14.76 -25.73
CA GLU A 342 36.32 15.86 -24.79
C GLU A 342 36.66 15.33 -23.39
N ILE A 343 37.74 15.85 -22.80
CA ILE A 343 38.01 15.73 -21.37
C ILE A 343 36.82 16.42 -20.70
N GLY A 344 35.88 15.63 -20.20
CA GLY A 344 34.70 16.14 -19.52
C GLY A 344 35.15 17.10 -18.42
N GLU A 345 34.65 18.33 -18.49
CA GLU A 345 34.76 19.30 -17.41
C GLU A 345 34.31 18.61 -16.12
N GLN A 346 35.27 18.34 -15.23
CA GLN A 346 34.94 18.02 -13.86
C GLN A 346 34.11 19.19 -13.31
N PRO A 347 32.99 18.94 -12.64
CA PRO A 347 32.24 20.02 -12.02
C PRO A 347 33.18 20.73 -11.04
N GLU A 348 33.41 22.03 -11.26
CA GLU A 348 34.03 22.91 -10.27
C GLU A 348 33.23 22.77 -8.97
N PHE A 349 33.83 22.11 -7.98
CA PHE A 349 33.34 22.18 -6.62
C PHE A 349 33.53 23.61 -6.14
N GLU A 350 32.43 24.35 -5.98
CA GLU A 350 32.43 25.57 -5.19
C GLU A 350 32.94 25.24 -3.78
N PRO A 351 34.02 25.87 -3.29
CA PRO A 351 34.45 25.67 -1.92
C PRO A 351 33.37 26.26 -1.01
N ILE A 352 32.76 25.39 -0.21
CA ILE A 352 31.93 25.80 0.92
C ILE A 352 32.87 26.52 1.88
N ALA A 353 32.64 27.82 2.06
CA ALA A 353 33.37 28.62 3.04
C ALA A 353 33.00 28.14 4.44
N ASP A 354 33.89 27.36 5.06
CA ASP A 354 33.84 27.01 6.47
C ASP A 354 34.16 28.25 7.31
N SER A 355 33.13 28.78 7.99
CA SER A 355 33.32 29.70 9.11
C SER A 355 33.55 28.87 10.39
N GLU A 356 34.82 28.80 10.78
CA GLU A 356 35.42 28.59 12.10
C GLU A 356 34.47 28.35 13.30
N HIS A 357 34.50 27.13 13.88
CA HIS A 357 35.19 26.87 15.15
C HIS A 357 35.26 25.37 15.50
N PRO A 358 36.29 24.94 16.25
CA PRO A 358 36.82 23.57 16.29
C PRO A 358 36.18 22.71 17.37
N ASP A 359 36.12 21.40 17.14
CA ASP A 359 36.81 20.42 18.00
C ASP A 359 36.50 18.97 17.55
N SER A 360 37.58 18.18 17.49
CA SER A 360 37.68 16.71 17.45
C SER A 360 37.36 15.95 16.14
N GLU A 361 38.42 15.88 15.33
CA GLU A 361 38.98 14.67 14.69
C GLU A 361 38.11 13.39 14.66
N SER A 362 37.59 13.07 13.48
CA SER A 362 37.88 11.79 12.81
C SER A 362 37.48 11.90 11.34
N GLU A 363 38.46 12.21 10.48
CA GLU A 363 38.33 12.09 9.03
C GLU A 363 38.18 10.61 8.68
N ILE A 364 37.01 10.24 8.17
CA ILE A 364 36.86 9.02 7.37
C ILE A 364 36.71 9.52 5.94
N GLU A 365 37.77 9.37 5.15
CA GLU A 365 37.72 9.52 3.70
C GLU A 365 36.62 8.60 3.15
N ILE A 366 35.62 9.21 2.49
CA ILE A 366 34.55 8.50 1.83
C ILE A 366 35.03 8.18 0.42
N ASP A 367 35.37 6.92 0.19
CA ASP A 367 35.54 6.37 -1.16
C ASP A 367 34.16 6.31 -1.85
N GLU A 368 33.98 7.11 -2.90
CA GLU A 368 32.76 7.15 -3.72
C GLU A 368 32.69 6.01 -4.76
N SER A 369 33.46 4.93 -4.59
CA SER A 369 33.49 3.80 -5.52
C SER A 369 32.95 2.48 -4.94
N GLU A 370 31.75 2.48 -4.34
CA GLU A 370 31.05 1.22 -4.04
C GLU A 370 29.61 1.17 -4.56
N GLU A 371 29.52 1.08 -5.89
CA GLU A 371 28.44 0.39 -6.58
C GLU A 371 28.59 -1.14 -6.36
N TYR A 372 28.35 -1.62 -5.14
CA TYR A 372 28.39 -3.07 -4.85
C TYR A 372 26.99 -3.68 -4.65
N LEU A 373 26.66 -4.55 -5.62
CA LEU A 373 25.91 -5.81 -5.52
C LEU A 373 24.38 -5.76 -5.44
N ASP A 374 23.77 -5.44 -6.58
CA ASP A 374 22.44 -5.92 -6.99
C ASP A 374 22.53 -7.40 -7.47
N GLU A 375 22.95 -8.36 -6.63
CA GLU A 375 22.79 -9.81 -6.90
C GLU A 375 22.63 -10.59 -5.59
N TRP A 376 21.38 -10.90 -5.16
CA TRP A 376 20.97 -12.02 -4.27
C TRP A 376 19.44 -12.23 -4.23
#